data_AF-A0AAU6K0K3-F1
#
_entry.id   AF-A0AAU6K0K3-F1
#
_cell.length_a   1.000
_cell.length_b   1.000
_cell.length_c   1.000
_cell.angle_alpha   90.00
_cell.angle_beta   90.00
_cell.angle_gamma   90.00
#
_symmetry.space_group_name_H-M   'P 1'
#
loop_
_entity.id
_entity.type
_entity.pdbx_description
1 polymer ?
#
loop_
_entity_poly.entity_id
_entity_poly.type
_entity_poly.pdbx_seq_one_letter_code
_entity_poly.pdbx_strand_id
1 'polypeptide(L)'
;MPYEATTAFRWTERAFHLIESGGIQTGVVVGEGVVTATVGGPCPRCGHQFVDRQVGQAVTAVRGGHGRDPLPRTVVIDVSCGCGELHAGAPGEVTGCGVAFRVQLVLDAGSDAARPDEASP
;
A
#
# COMPACT_ATOMS: atom_id res chain seq x y z
N MET A 1 11.11 12.68 -16.28
CA MET A 1 9.70 13.15 -16.20
C MET A 1 9.63 14.36 -15.26
N PRO A 2 8.86 15.43 -15.54
CA PRO A 2 8.72 16.56 -14.63
C PRO A 2 7.84 16.23 -13.40
N TYR A 3 8.07 16.98 -12.32
CA TYR A 3 7.25 16.93 -11.13
C TYR A 3 5.83 17.43 -11.43
N GLU A 4 4.82 16.75 -10.89
CA GLU A 4 3.44 17.20 -10.93
C GLU A 4 2.71 16.67 -9.70
N ALA A 5 2.23 17.58 -8.85
CA ALA A 5 1.36 17.22 -7.73
C ALA A 5 -0.01 16.79 -8.28
N THR A 6 -0.33 15.50 -8.25
CA THR A 6 -1.57 14.99 -8.85
C THR A 6 -2.13 13.76 -8.12
N THR A 7 -3.46 13.73 -8.00
CA THR A 7 -4.25 12.62 -7.43
C THR A 7 -5.21 12.02 -8.46
N ALA A 8 -4.95 12.24 -9.76
CA ALA A 8 -5.84 11.81 -10.83
C ALA A 8 -6.12 10.29 -10.78
N PHE A 9 -7.40 9.91 -10.91
CA PHE A 9 -7.86 8.53 -10.74
C PHE A 9 -7.16 7.50 -11.64
N ARG A 10 -6.72 7.91 -12.85
CA ARG A 10 -5.91 7.07 -13.76
C ARG A 10 -4.66 6.45 -13.10
N TRP A 11 -4.09 7.10 -12.09
CA TRP A 11 -2.94 6.57 -11.36
C TRP A 11 -3.33 5.49 -10.37
N THR A 12 -4.55 5.56 -9.83
CA THR A 12 -5.16 4.49 -9.04
C THR A 12 -5.46 3.29 -9.93
N GLU A 13 -6.07 3.48 -11.10
CA GLU A 13 -6.30 2.39 -12.07
C GLU A 13 -5.00 1.73 -12.53
N ARG A 14 -3.98 2.55 -12.84
CA ARG A 14 -2.68 2.02 -13.26
C ARG A 14 -1.95 1.28 -12.13
N ALA A 15 -2.04 1.77 -10.89
CA ALA A 15 -1.49 1.07 -9.75
C ALA A 15 -2.21 -0.27 -9.53
N PHE A 16 -3.53 -0.30 -9.68
CA PHE A 16 -4.32 -1.53 -9.62
C PHE A 16 -3.84 -2.56 -10.63
N HIS A 17 -3.67 -2.19 -11.90
CA HIS A 17 -3.13 -3.10 -12.92
C HIS A 17 -1.70 -3.57 -12.61
N LEU A 18 -0.85 -2.71 -12.04
CA LEU A 18 0.50 -3.12 -11.62
C LEU A 18 0.46 -4.09 -10.44
N ILE A 19 -0.52 -3.98 -9.55
CA ILE A 19 -0.73 -4.95 -8.46
C ILE A 19 -1.20 -6.29 -9.04
N GLU A 20 -2.21 -6.26 -9.92
CA GLU A 20 -2.72 -7.48 -10.59
C GLU A 20 -1.65 -8.22 -11.38
N SER A 21 -0.75 -7.48 -12.04
CA SER A 21 0.35 -8.07 -12.81
C SER A 21 1.57 -8.45 -11.96
N GLY A 22 1.53 -8.26 -10.63
CA GLY A 22 2.64 -8.51 -9.71
C GLY A 22 3.81 -7.52 -9.82
N GLY A 23 3.64 -6.40 -10.54
CA GLY A 23 4.64 -5.33 -10.65
C GLY A 23 4.76 -4.50 -9.36
N ILE A 24 3.64 -4.23 -8.69
CA ILE A 24 3.61 -3.67 -7.35
C ILE A 24 3.23 -4.78 -6.37
N GLN A 25 4.04 -4.92 -5.32
CA GLN A 25 3.83 -5.82 -4.20
C GLN A 25 3.16 -5.06 -3.07
N THR A 26 2.19 -5.71 -2.43
CA THR A 26 1.46 -5.16 -1.29
C THR A 26 1.56 -6.12 -0.12
N GLY A 27 1.79 -5.59 1.08
CA GLY A 27 1.81 -6.37 2.31
C GLY A 27 1.08 -5.64 3.42
N VAL A 28 0.38 -6.38 4.27
CA VAL A 28 -0.21 -5.84 5.49
C VAL A 28 0.10 -6.76 6.65
N VAL A 29 0.59 -6.17 7.73
CA VAL A 29 0.87 -6.86 8.99
C VAL A 29 0.06 -6.20 10.09
N VAL A 30 -0.65 -7.01 10.87
CA VAL A 30 -1.36 -6.55 12.08
C VAL A 30 -0.63 -7.12 13.29
N GLY A 31 -0.13 -6.24 14.16
CA GLY A 31 0.55 -6.63 15.39
C GLY A 31 0.16 -5.69 16.53
N GLU A 32 -0.20 -6.24 17.69
CA GLU A 32 -0.52 -5.45 18.90
C GLU A 32 -1.57 -4.33 18.69
N GLY A 33 -2.53 -4.54 17.78
CA GLY A 33 -3.55 -3.54 17.43
C GLY A 33 -3.09 -2.45 16.46
N VAL A 34 -1.85 -2.52 15.97
CA VAL A 34 -1.28 -1.63 14.96
C VAL A 34 -1.32 -2.30 13.59
N VAL A 35 -1.75 -1.57 12.56
CA VAL A 35 -1.70 -2.02 11.17
C VAL A 35 -0.52 -1.36 10.48
N THR A 36 0.38 -2.18 9.94
CA THR A 36 1.46 -1.74 9.06
C THR A 36 1.14 -2.18 7.64
N ALA A 37 0.93 -1.22 6.76
CA ALA A 37 0.80 -1.44 5.33
C ALA A 37 2.14 -1.15 4.64
N THR A 38 2.51 -1.97 3.65
CA THR A 38 3.70 -1.80 2.81
C THR A 38 3.29 -1.94 1.35
N VAL A 39 3.71 -1.00 0.52
CA VAL A 39 3.51 -1.02 -0.93
C VAL A 39 4.84 -0.74 -1.59
N GLY A 40 5.30 -1.62 -2.49
CA GLY A 40 6.59 -1.47 -3.15
C GLY A 40 6.55 -1.92 -4.60
N GLY A 41 7.28 -1.22 -5.47
CA GLY A 41 7.34 -1.53 -6.91
C GLY A 41 7.59 -0.28 -7.76
N PRO A 42 7.37 -0.36 -9.08
CA PRO A 42 7.53 0.79 -9.97
C PRO A 42 6.37 1.77 -9.78
N CYS A 43 6.71 3.05 -9.68
CA CYS A 43 5.73 4.13 -9.63
C CYS A 43 4.84 4.10 -10.89
N PRO A 44 3.50 4.16 -10.77
CA PRO A 44 2.59 4.15 -11.92
C PRO A 44 2.79 5.36 -12.85
N ARG A 45 3.39 6.45 -12.35
CA ARG A 45 3.68 7.65 -13.13
C ARG A 45 5.09 7.65 -13.71
N CYS A 46 6.14 7.66 -12.89
CA CYS A 46 7.52 7.80 -13.38
C CYS A 46 8.23 6.47 -13.69
N GLY A 47 7.69 5.33 -13.24
CA GLY A 47 8.29 4.01 -13.42
C GLY A 47 9.46 3.67 -12.49
N HIS A 48 9.95 4.63 -11.70
CA HIS A 48 11.02 4.39 -10.73
C HIS A 48 10.54 3.54 -9.56
N GLN A 49 11.46 2.74 -9.00
CA GLN A 49 11.18 1.93 -7.82
C GLN A 49 10.93 2.82 -6.60
N PHE A 50 9.94 2.45 -5.79
CA PHE A 50 9.68 3.04 -4.50
C PHE A 50 9.23 1.97 -3.50
N VAL A 51 9.34 2.30 -2.22
CA VAL A 51 8.71 1.55 -1.13
C VAL A 51 8.05 2.57 -0.21
N ASP A 52 6.76 2.39 0.03
CA ASP A 52 5.96 3.18 0.96
C ASP A 52 5.50 2.28 2.11
N ARG A 53 5.77 2.73 3.34
CA ARG A 53 5.39 2.00 4.57
C ARG A 53 4.57 2.94 5.44
N GLN A 54 3.32 2.57 5.69
CA GLN A 54 2.40 3.34 6.51
C GLN A 54 2.00 2.56 7.75
N VAL A 55 1.98 3.25 8.88
CA VAL A 55 1.54 2.70 10.18
C VAL A 55 0.26 3.43 10.57
N GLY A 56 -0.83 2.68 10.75
CA GLY A 56 -2.16 3.22 11.09
C GLY A 56 -2.84 2.45 12.22
N GLN A 57 -3.76 3.12 12.93
CA GLN A 57 -4.49 2.55 14.08
C GLN A 57 -5.98 2.26 13.84
N ALA A 58 -6.53 2.53 12.65
CA ALA A 58 -7.96 2.40 12.40
C ALA A 58 -8.27 1.45 11.24
N VAL A 59 -8.73 0.24 11.56
CA VAL A 59 -9.37 -0.67 10.60
C VAL A 59 -10.86 -0.36 10.58
N THR A 60 -11.36 0.24 9.50
CA THR A 60 -12.81 0.38 9.29
C THR A 60 -13.39 -0.99 8.92
N ALA A 61 -14.02 -1.66 9.89
CA ALA A 61 -14.83 -2.84 9.60
C ALA A 61 -16.12 -2.39 8.90
N VAL A 62 -16.29 -2.74 7.63
CA VAL A 62 -17.57 -2.58 6.93
C VAL A 62 -18.54 -3.63 7.47
N ARG A 63 -19.54 -3.23 8.27
CA ARG A 63 -20.65 -4.12 8.65
C ARG A 63 -21.65 -4.20 7.50
N GLY A 64 -21.61 -5.30 6.75
CA GLY A 64 -22.68 -5.68 5.84
C GLY A 64 -23.91 -6.14 6.62
N GLY A 65 -25.08 -5.60 6.28
CA GLY A 65 -26.36 -6.06 6.84
C GLY A 65 -26.70 -7.48 6.39
N HIS A 66 -27.17 -8.30 7.33
CA HIS A 66 -27.80 -9.62 7.14
C HIS A 66 -27.01 -10.66 6.33
N GLY A 67 -25.91 -11.16 6.90
CA GLY A 67 -25.24 -12.37 6.41
C GLY A 67 -24.12 -12.76 7.36
N ARG A 68 -24.06 -14.02 7.77
CA ARG A 68 -23.21 -14.53 8.86
C ARG A 68 -21.78 -14.84 8.42
N ASP A 69 -21.22 -14.05 7.51
CA ASP A 69 -19.82 -14.15 7.08
C ASP A 69 -19.06 -12.86 7.43
N PRO A 70 -17.88 -12.94 8.09
CA PRO A 70 -17.01 -11.79 8.22
C PRO A 70 -16.52 -11.39 6.83
N LEU A 71 -16.94 -10.23 6.33
CA LEU A 71 -16.30 -9.61 5.17
C LEU A 71 -14.80 -9.42 5.49
N PRO A 72 -13.90 -9.64 4.51
CA PRO A 72 -12.49 -9.34 4.70
C PRO A 72 -12.36 -7.88 5.13
N ARG A 73 -11.57 -7.64 6.19
CA ARG A 73 -11.31 -6.27 6.62
C ARG A 73 -10.41 -5.65 5.55
N THR A 74 -10.84 -4.59 4.90
CA THR A 74 -10.03 -3.92 3.88
C THR A 74 -9.45 -2.63 4.44
N VAL A 75 -8.19 -2.36 4.15
CA VAL A 75 -7.55 -1.09 4.48
C VAL A 75 -7.31 -0.33 3.18
N VAL A 76 -7.73 0.92 3.15
CA VAL A 76 -7.50 1.81 2.03
C VAL A 76 -6.43 2.80 2.44
N ILE A 77 -5.36 2.88 1.67
CA ILE A 77 -4.26 3.82 1.90
C ILE A 77 -4.05 4.69 0.67
N ASP A 78 -3.64 5.93 0.89
CA ASP A 78 -3.18 6.84 -0.17
C ASP A 78 -1.64 6.79 -0.18
N VAL A 79 -1.07 6.35 -1.29
CA VAL A 79 0.37 6.15 -1.50
C VAL A 79 0.93 7.29 -2.34
N SER A 80 1.97 7.95 -1.85
CA SER A 80 2.73 8.95 -2.60
C SER A 80 4.01 8.35 -3.20
N CYS A 81 4.39 8.77 -4.40
CA CYS A 81 5.66 8.35 -5.00
C CYS A 81 6.86 8.93 -4.25
N GLY A 82 7.49 8.12 -3.39
CA GLY A 82 8.76 8.42 -2.71
C GLY A 82 10.00 7.92 -3.44
N CYS A 83 10.01 7.81 -4.77
CA CYS A 83 11.24 7.40 -5.49
C CYS A 83 12.37 8.40 -5.20
N GLY A 84 13.60 7.92 -5.02
CA GLY A 84 14.76 8.75 -4.64
C GLY A 84 15.25 9.73 -5.71
N GLU A 85 14.59 9.80 -6.86
CA GLU A 85 14.98 10.65 -7.98
C GLU A 85 14.46 12.08 -7.85
N LEU A 86 15.29 13.04 -8.28
CA LEU A 86 14.88 14.44 -8.44
C LEU A 86 14.10 14.61 -9.75
N HIS A 87 12.95 15.28 -9.64
CA HIS A 87 12.11 15.58 -10.79
C HIS A 87 12.13 17.09 -11.07
N ALA A 88 12.34 17.47 -12.33
CA ALA A 88 12.38 18.87 -12.73
C ALA A 88 11.08 19.60 -12.33
N GLY A 89 11.20 20.76 -11.68
CA GLY A 89 10.07 21.54 -11.17
C GLY A 89 9.55 21.09 -9.80
N ALA A 90 10.23 20.15 -9.12
CA ALA A 90 9.91 19.79 -7.76
C ALA A 90 10.14 20.98 -6.80
N PRO A 91 9.23 21.23 -5.84
CA PRO A 91 9.39 22.30 -4.87
C PRO A 91 10.51 21.94 -3.88
N GLY A 92 11.60 22.72 -3.88
CA GLY A 92 12.77 22.47 -3.04
C GLY A 92 13.55 21.22 -3.49
N GLU A 93 14.24 20.57 -2.55
CA GLU A 93 15.02 19.34 -2.80
C GLU A 93 14.21 18.07 -2.51
N VAL A 94 12.90 18.09 -2.82
CA VAL A 94 12.05 16.90 -2.63
C VAL A 94 12.29 15.89 -3.76
N THR A 95 12.36 14.63 -3.37
CA THR A 95 12.39 13.50 -4.29
C THR A 95 10.98 13.03 -4.60
N GLY A 96 10.82 12.28 -5.69
CA GLY A 96 9.52 11.78 -6.12
C GLY A 96 8.85 12.63 -7.19
N CYS A 97 7.98 11.99 -7.98
CA CYS A 97 7.34 12.67 -9.12
C CYS A 97 6.08 13.47 -8.78
N GLY A 98 5.64 13.46 -7.52
CA GLY A 98 4.48 14.22 -7.02
C GLY A 98 3.12 13.51 -7.16
N VAL A 99 3.07 12.29 -7.72
CA VAL A 99 1.82 11.52 -7.78
C VAL A 99 1.44 10.96 -6.41
N ALA A 100 0.14 10.97 -6.12
CA ALA A 100 -0.48 10.14 -5.10
C ALA A 100 -1.63 9.31 -5.71
N PHE A 101 -1.79 8.08 -5.25
CA PHE A 101 -2.80 7.14 -5.73
C PHE A 101 -3.30 6.25 -4.59
N ARG A 102 -4.47 5.65 -4.75
CA ARG A 102 -5.10 4.85 -3.70
C ARG A 102 -4.86 3.36 -3.91
N VAL A 103 -4.59 2.65 -2.83
CA VAL A 103 -4.47 1.18 -2.83
C VAL A 103 -5.41 0.61 -1.80
N GLN A 104 -6.16 -0.42 -2.19
CA GLN A 104 -6.99 -1.22 -1.30
C GLN A 104 -6.25 -2.52 -0.98
N LEU A 105 -6.09 -2.78 0.31
CA LEU A 105 -5.38 -3.93 0.85
C LEU A 105 -6.39 -4.82 1.56
N VAL A 106 -6.26 -6.13 1.34
CA VAL A 106 -7.06 -7.14 2.05
C VAL A 106 -6.30 -7.55 3.30
N LEU A 107 -6.95 -7.41 4.47
CA LEU A 107 -6.44 -8.00 5.70
C LEU A 107 -6.90 -9.46 5.71
N ASP A 108 -6.00 -10.35 5.31
CA ASP A 108 -6.21 -11.76 5.59
C ASP A 108 -6.04 -11.95 7.10
N ALA A 109 -7.13 -12.34 7.77
CA ALA A 109 -7.10 -12.79 9.16
C ALA A 109 -6.39 -14.15 9.23
N GLY A 110 -5.09 -14.20 8.95
CA GLY A 110 -4.44 -15.48 8.75
C GLY A 110 -2.97 -15.48 8.36
N SER A 111 -2.22 -14.39 8.51
CA SER A 111 -0.75 -14.50 8.58
C SER A 111 -0.30 -14.55 10.04
N ASP A 112 -0.90 -15.46 10.80
CA ASP A 112 -0.23 -16.13 11.91
C ASP A 112 0.40 -17.41 11.32
N ALA A 113 1.42 -17.23 10.48
CA ALA A 113 2.15 -18.32 9.86
C ALA A 113 3.56 -18.39 10.48
N ALA A 114 3.63 -19.26 11.49
CA ALA A 114 4.80 -19.97 11.99
C ALA A 114 5.83 -19.21 12.85
N ARG A 115 5.57 -19.19 14.17
CA ARG A 115 6.61 -19.71 15.09
C ARG A 115 6.54 -21.24 15.05
N PRO A 116 7.60 -21.97 14.65
CA PRO A 116 7.78 -23.33 15.13
C PRO A 116 8.22 -23.28 16.60
N ASP A 117 7.51 -24.10 17.36
CA ASP A 117 7.55 -24.34 18.80
C ASP A 117 8.94 -24.75 19.32
N GLU A 118 9.16 -24.48 20.61
CA GLU A 118 10.26 -25.00 21.41
C GLU A 118 10.11 -26.52 21.65
N ALA A 119 11.26 -27.19 21.83
CA ALA A 119 11.46 -28.52 22.46
C ALA A 119 10.94 -29.74 21.66
N SER A 120 11.57 -30.92 21.63
CA SER A 120 12.71 -31.56 22.33
C SER A 120 13.11 -32.79 21.47
N PRO A 121 13.97 -33.77 21.84
CA PRO A 121 14.30 -34.28 23.18
C PRO A 121 15.57 -33.69 23.79
#